data_AF-A0A8T5AB92-F1
#
_entry.id   AF-A0A8T5AB92-F1
#
_cell.length_a   1.000
_cell.length_b   1.000
_cell.length_c   1.000
_cell.angle_alpha   90.00
_cell.angle_beta   90.00
_cell.angle_gamma   90.00
#
_symmetry.space_group_name_H-M   'P 1'
#
loop_
_entity.id
_entity.type
_entity.pdbx_description
1 polymer ?
#
loop_
_entity_poly.entity_id
_entity_poly.type
_entity_poly.pdbx_seq_one_letter_code
_entity_poly.pdbx_strand_id
1 'polypeptide(L)'
;MTDSVTPITRFERVGVHSHIKGLGLDEKLKALPVADGMVGQVAAREAAGIIVQMIRKGKMAGRAILLAGPPGTGKTAIAIGIARELGRDVPFITLHASEIYSSELKKTEVLMRAVRKAIGVRLREKRKVYEGELTHFELKTARHPYNPYQEVAESARITLTTTSESRSFTVSGNLASNMLAQGIRVGDVIQIDAETGRVIRLGRSENAAERYEIADYTEKPIPRPRGPVEKEKEFVYLVTLHDLDMMESRGRGGFFTLLFGGVAGGEIDSETRRRVDEYVKERVEEGTAEIIPGVLFIDDVSMLDIEAFSFLSTVLESELAPIIVFATNRGITRVRGTDLEAPHGMPLDLLDRLLIINTEMYSRDEIREILKIRAREEGVSLSDDALEYLVDVGASKSLRYAVQLLTPAYEKARIEGRDKVSREDVENVVNLFSDVARSIEYVKRYEEYMMR
;
A
#
# COMPACT_ATOMS: atom_id res chain seq x y z
N MET A 1 16.40 23.30 -1.54
CA MET A 1 16.72 21.94 -2.02
C MET A 1 15.38 21.25 -2.15
N THR A 2 14.93 20.98 -3.37
CA THR A 2 13.67 20.29 -3.61
C THR A 2 13.99 18.83 -3.80
N ASP A 3 13.65 18.02 -2.80
CA ASP A 3 13.78 16.56 -2.85
C ASP A 3 12.92 16.06 -4.01
N SER A 4 13.55 15.58 -5.08
CA SER A 4 12.84 14.89 -6.15
C SER A 4 12.54 13.48 -5.68
N VAL A 5 11.51 13.36 -4.83
CA VAL A 5 10.86 12.07 -4.56
C VAL A 5 10.36 11.59 -5.92
N THR A 6 10.90 10.49 -6.41
CA THR A 6 10.26 9.78 -7.52
C THR A 6 9.32 8.80 -6.85
N PRO A 7 8.02 9.14 -6.66
CA PRO A 7 7.10 8.20 -6.06
C PRO A 7 7.02 6.99 -6.99
N ILE A 8 7.47 5.85 -6.51
CA ILE A 8 7.08 4.58 -7.09
C ILE A 8 5.61 4.45 -6.72
N THR A 9 4.72 4.95 -7.57
CA THR A 9 3.28 4.74 -7.44
C THR A 9 3.03 3.25 -7.64
N ARG A 10 3.22 2.45 -6.59
CA ARG A 10 2.47 1.20 -6.43
C ARG A 10 1.02 1.64 -6.46
N PHE A 11 0.29 1.20 -7.47
CA PHE A 11 -1.16 1.33 -7.55
C PHE A 11 -1.75 0.97 -6.18
N GLU A 12 -2.19 1.97 -5.39
CA GLU A 12 -3.10 1.73 -4.28
C GLU A 12 -4.37 1.21 -4.93
N ARG A 13 -4.57 -0.11 -4.94
CA ARG A 13 -5.91 -0.66 -5.18
C ARG A 13 -6.82 0.01 -4.17
N VAL A 14 -7.88 0.66 -4.64
CA VAL A 14 -8.92 1.25 -3.80
C VAL A 14 -9.55 0.11 -3.00
N GLY A 15 -8.98 -0.18 -1.82
CA GLY A 15 -9.49 -1.18 -0.91
C GLY A 15 -10.69 -0.63 -0.13
N VAL A 16 -11.43 -1.52 0.51
CA VAL A 16 -12.62 -1.23 1.36
C VAL A 16 -12.32 -0.20 2.49
N HIS A 17 -11.05 0.13 2.72
CA HIS A 17 -10.56 1.02 3.77
C HIS A 17 -9.69 2.19 3.26
N SER A 18 -9.76 2.54 1.97
CA SER A 18 -9.02 3.67 1.38
C SER A 18 -9.38 5.05 1.99
N HIS A 19 -10.56 5.17 2.58
CA HIS A 19 -11.05 6.39 3.23
C HIS A 19 -10.40 6.67 4.59
N ILE A 20 -9.74 5.68 5.20
CA ILE A 20 -9.11 5.82 6.51
C ILE A 20 -7.78 6.53 6.35
N LYS A 21 -7.67 7.71 6.95
CA LYS A 21 -6.48 8.58 6.89
C LYS A 21 -5.65 8.58 8.17
N GLY A 22 -6.18 8.05 9.27
CA GLY A 22 -5.57 8.06 10.59
C GLY A 22 -6.52 7.47 11.64
N LEU A 23 -6.17 7.60 12.91
CA LEU A 23 -7.02 7.17 14.03
C LEU A 23 -8.02 8.26 14.45
N GLY A 24 -7.94 9.48 13.92
CA GLY A 24 -8.87 10.57 14.23
C GLY A 24 -8.81 11.01 15.70
N LEU A 25 -7.61 11.08 16.26
CA LEU A 25 -7.35 11.46 17.64
C LEU A 25 -6.95 12.94 17.73
N ASP A 26 -7.28 13.58 18.85
CA ASP A 26 -6.74 14.90 19.17
C ASP A 26 -5.30 14.83 19.73
N GLU A 27 -4.71 15.98 20.04
CA GLU A 27 -3.35 16.08 20.60
C GLU A 27 -3.18 15.38 21.95
N LYS A 28 -4.28 15.10 22.66
CA LYS A 28 -4.32 14.41 23.95
C LYS A 28 -4.68 12.92 23.78
N LEU A 29 -4.66 12.41 22.56
CA LEU A 29 -5.03 11.04 22.19
C LEU A 29 -6.50 10.69 22.45
N LYS A 30 -7.40 11.69 22.54
CA LYS A 30 -8.83 11.44 22.65
C LYS A 30 -9.45 11.25 21.28
N ALA A 31 -10.30 10.24 21.14
CA ALA A 31 -10.94 9.97 19.85
C ALA A 31 -12.09 10.94 19.59
N LEU A 32 -12.02 11.64 18.45
CA LEU A 32 -13.15 12.44 17.99
C LEU A 32 -14.27 11.54 17.45
N PRO A 33 -15.56 11.89 17.63
CA PRO A 33 -16.68 11.04 17.20
C PRO A 33 -16.62 10.62 15.73
N VAL A 34 -16.25 11.57 14.86
CA VAL A 34 -16.02 11.36 13.42
C VAL A 34 -14.79 12.14 13.01
N ALA A 35 -13.71 11.45 12.61
CA ALA A 35 -12.47 12.07 12.14
C ALA A 35 -11.62 11.08 11.34
N ASP A 36 -10.89 11.56 10.33
CA ASP A 36 -9.95 10.78 9.50
C ASP A 36 -10.52 9.49 8.90
N GLY A 37 -11.82 9.50 8.58
CA GLY A 37 -12.53 8.35 8.04
C GLY A 37 -12.98 7.33 9.10
N MET A 38 -12.66 7.55 10.37
CA MET A 38 -13.09 6.73 11.50
C MET A 38 -14.36 7.31 12.14
N VAL A 39 -15.27 6.43 12.54
CA VAL A 39 -16.50 6.75 13.27
C VAL A 39 -16.57 5.88 14.51
N GLY A 40 -16.83 6.47 15.67
CA GLY A 40 -17.03 5.69 16.89
C GLY A 40 -15.78 4.95 17.35
N GLN A 41 -15.97 3.77 17.96
CA GLN A 41 -14.89 2.90 18.50
C GLN A 41 -13.89 3.67 19.38
N VAL A 42 -14.41 4.56 20.24
CA VAL A 42 -13.62 5.52 21.03
C VAL A 42 -12.53 4.81 21.82
N ALA A 43 -12.90 3.85 22.68
CA ALA A 43 -11.95 3.13 23.52
C ALA A 43 -10.86 2.40 22.71
N ALA A 44 -11.23 1.75 21.60
CA ALA A 44 -10.29 1.01 20.76
C ALA A 44 -9.32 1.94 20.02
N ARG A 45 -9.79 3.12 19.57
CA ARG A 45 -8.97 4.13 18.90
C ARG A 45 -8.02 4.82 19.87
N GLU A 46 -8.47 5.15 21.07
CA GLU A 46 -7.62 5.72 22.11
C GLU A 46 -6.52 4.74 22.53
N ALA A 47 -6.87 3.46 22.73
CA ALA A 47 -5.90 2.40 23.00
C ALA A 47 -4.89 2.25 21.85
N ALA A 48 -5.35 2.25 20.60
CA ALA A 48 -4.48 2.25 19.43
C ALA A 48 -3.55 3.47 19.39
N GLY A 49 -4.03 4.65 19.78
CA GLY A 49 -3.22 5.87 19.90
C GLY A 49 -2.09 5.75 20.92
N ILE A 50 -2.37 5.14 22.07
CA ILE A 50 -1.34 4.83 23.07
C ILE A 50 -0.30 3.88 22.48
N ILE A 51 -0.72 2.85 21.75
CA ILE A 51 0.20 1.91 21.10
C ILE A 51 1.07 2.62 20.05
N VAL A 52 0.49 3.50 19.22
CA VAL A 52 1.27 4.33 18.28
C VAL A 52 2.37 5.11 19.00
N GLN A 53 2.07 5.70 20.17
CA GLN A 53 3.08 6.39 20.97
C GLN A 53 4.14 5.44 21.55
N MET A 54 3.76 4.22 21.94
CA MET A 54 4.71 3.20 22.40
C MET A 54 5.64 2.76 21.26
N ILE A 55 5.11 2.57 20.06
CA ILE A 55 5.87 2.24 18.85
C ILE A 55 6.88 3.34 18.56
N ARG A 56 6.44 4.60 18.51
CA ARG A 56 7.34 5.76 18.28
C ARG A 56 8.44 5.89 19.34
N LYS A 57 8.21 5.40 20.55
CA LYS A 57 9.18 5.38 21.67
C LYS A 57 10.02 4.11 21.72
N GLY A 58 9.87 3.17 20.77
CA GLY A 58 10.61 1.90 20.74
C GLY A 58 10.24 0.91 21.84
N LYS A 59 9.06 1.03 22.46
CA LYS A 59 8.62 0.21 23.61
C LYS A 59 7.76 -1.01 23.24
N MET A 60 7.86 -1.46 22.00
CA MET A 60 7.07 -2.58 21.46
C MET A 60 7.87 -3.86 21.21
N ALA A 61 9.18 -3.87 21.50
CA ALA A 61 10.02 -5.05 21.35
C ALA A 61 9.41 -6.27 22.06
N GLY A 62 9.33 -7.41 21.36
CA GLY A 62 8.78 -8.65 21.91
C GLY A 62 7.25 -8.71 22.02
N ARG A 63 6.51 -7.65 21.65
CA ARG A 63 5.06 -7.53 21.82
C ARG A 63 4.32 -7.45 20.49
N ALA A 64 3.09 -7.93 20.47
CA ALA A 64 2.17 -7.76 19.35
C ALA A 64 0.82 -7.21 19.81
N ILE A 65 -0.04 -6.85 18.86
CA ILE A 65 -1.37 -6.32 19.12
C ILE A 65 -2.40 -7.39 18.75
N LEU A 66 -3.43 -7.58 19.57
CA LEU A 66 -4.59 -8.40 19.23
C LEU A 66 -5.84 -7.52 19.19
N LEU A 67 -6.47 -7.42 18.03
CA LEU A 67 -7.78 -6.82 17.86
C LEU A 67 -8.84 -7.90 17.98
N ALA A 68 -9.63 -7.87 19.06
CA ALA A 68 -10.62 -8.89 19.37
C ALA A 68 -12.03 -8.31 19.45
N GLY A 69 -12.96 -8.86 18.66
CA GLY A 69 -14.36 -8.46 18.75
C GLY A 69 -15.20 -9.02 17.61
N PRO A 70 -16.53 -8.77 17.62
CA PRO A 70 -17.44 -9.31 16.61
C PRO A 70 -17.06 -8.93 15.16
N PRO A 71 -17.50 -9.69 14.15
CA PRO A 71 -17.34 -9.30 12.75
C PRO A 71 -17.95 -7.93 12.45
N GLY A 72 -17.28 -7.14 11.61
CA GLY A 72 -17.80 -5.84 11.18
C GLY A 72 -17.60 -4.68 12.15
N THR A 73 -16.88 -4.86 13.26
CA THR A 73 -16.61 -3.82 14.28
C THR A 73 -15.37 -2.95 14.00
N GLY A 74 -14.79 -3.04 12.81
CA GLY A 74 -13.70 -2.13 12.40
C GLY A 74 -12.28 -2.52 12.82
N LYS A 75 -12.00 -3.80 13.14
CA LYS A 75 -10.63 -4.27 13.46
C LYS A 75 -9.60 -3.91 12.38
N THR A 76 -9.86 -4.26 11.13
CA THR A 76 -8.97 -3.92 9.99
C THR A 76 -8.84 -2.40 9.83
N ALA A 77 -9.91 -1.65 10.09
CA ALA A 77 -9.92 -0.19 10.03
C ALA A 77 -8.98 0.43 11.08
N ILE A 78 -9.01 -0.07 12.31
CA ILE A 78 -8.09 0.36 13.39
C ILE A 78 -6.65 0.01 13.04
N ALA A 79 -6.37 -1.18 12.51
CA ALA A 79 -5.02 -1.57 12.10
C ALA A 79 -4.44 -0.65 11.00
N ILE A 80 -5.27 -0.29 10.02
CA ILE A 80 -4.90 0.69 8.97
C ILE A 80 -4.67 2.07 9.60
N GLY A 81 -5.55 2.49 10.52
CA GLY A 81 -5.38 3.74 11.27
C GLY A 81 -4.03 3.80 12.00
N ILE A 82 -3.63 2.73 12.69
CA ILE A 82 -2.32 2.61 13.34
C ILE A 82 -1.19 2.83 12.33
N ALA A 83 -1.24 2.17 11.17
CA ALA A 83 -0.21 2.31 10.14
C ALA A 83 -0.13 3.75 9.60
N ARG A 84 -1.28 4.38 9.33
CA ARG A 84 -1.33 5.76 8.82
C ARG A 84 -0.84 6.78 9.85
N GLU A 85 -1.09 6.55 11.13
CA GLU A 85 -0.52 7.37 12.21
C GLU A 85 1.00 7.24 12.32
N LEU A 86 1.57 6.06 12.01
CA LEU A 86 3.02 5.88 12.00
C LEU A 86 3.69 6.59 10.82
N GLY A 87 3.00 6.69 9.69
CA GLY A 87 3.43 7.49 8.55
C GLY A 87 2.84 7.00 7.23
N ARG A 88 2.85 7.85 6.20
CA ARG A 88 2.35 7.49 4.86
C ARG A 88 3.21 6.46 4.14
N ASP A 89 4.52 6.48 4.43
CA ASP A 89 5.52 5.59 3.82
C ASP A 89 5.68 4.27 4.59
N VAL A 90 4.90 4.07 5.66
CA VAL A 90 4.96 2.85 6.48
C VAL A 90 4.28 1.70 5.73
N PRO A 91 4.98 0.59 5.44
CA PRO A 91 4.37 -0.55 4.76
C PRO A 91 3.24 -1.14 5.60
N PHE A 92 2.10 -1.42 4.96
CA PHE A 92 0.97 -2.14 5.57
C PHE A 92 0.70 -3.40 4.76
N ILE A 93 0.94 -4.56 5.37
CA ILE A 93 0.75 -5.86 4.73
C ILE A 93 -0.40 -6.58 5.41
N THR A 94 -1.38 -7.00 4.62
CA THR A 94 -2.48 -7.85 5.07
C THR A 94 -2.20 -9.30 4.68
N LEU A 95 -2.38 -10.21 5.63
CA LEU A 95 -2.33 -11.65 5.41
C LEU A 95 -3.58 -12.26 6.04
N HIS A 96 -4.38 -12.98 5.26
CA HIS A 96 -5.42 -13.82 5.88
C HIS A 96 -4.76 -15.08 6.41
N ALA A 97 -5.06 -15.48 7.66
CA ALA A 97 -4.42 -16.64 8.29
C ALA A 97 -4.53 -17.93 7.47
N SER A 98 -5.58 -18.10 6.65
CA SER A 98 -5.73 -19.24 5.74
C SER A 98 -4.78 -19.22 4.54
N GLU A 99 -4.22 -18.07 4.16
CA GLU A 99 -3.32 -17.93 3.00
C GLU A 99 -1.96 -18.60 3.21
N ILE A 100 -1.60 -18.92 4.46
CA ILE A 100 -0.34 -19.65 4.76
C ILE A 100 -0.36 -21.08 4.23
N TYR A 101 -1.55 -21.64 3.99
CA TYR A 101 -1.72 -23.00 3.49
C TYR A 101 -1.63 -22.97 1.96
N SER A 102 -0.41 -23.07 1.45
CA SER A 102 -0.10 -23.14 0.02
C SER A 102 0.35 -24.54 -0.38
N SER A 103 -0.01 -24.97 -1.59
CA SER A 103 0.53 -26.19 -2.21
C SER A 103 1.93 -25.97 -2.82
N GLU A 104 2.29 -24.72 -3.09
CA GLU A 104 3.53 -24.36 -3.79
C GLU A 104 4.66 -23.94 -2.84
N LEU A 105 4.30 -23.35 -1.70
CA LEU A 105 5.24 -22.78 -0.73
C LEU A 105 5.01 -23.35 0.66
N LYS A 106 6.08 -23.50 1.44
CA LYS A 106 5.98 -23.82 2.86
C LYS A 106 5.27 -22.71 3.63
N LYS A 107 4.52 -23.07 4.68
CA LYS A 107 3.81 -22.11 5.57
C LYS A 107 4.76 -21.03 6.11
N THR A 108 5.93 -21.45 6.57
CA THR A 108 6.97 -20.56 7.11
C THR A 108 7.53 -19.61 6.05
N GLU A 109 7.60 -20.05 4.78
CA GLU A 109 8.04 -19.20 3.68
C GLU A 109 6.98 -18.14 3.33
N VAL A 110 5.69 -18.49 3.34
CA VAL A 110 4.60 -17.52 3.17
C VAL A 110 4.62 -16.47 4.28
N LEU A 111 4.76 -16.90 5.53
CA LEU A 111 4.87 -16.01 6.69
C LEU A 111 6.13 -15.13 6.61
N MET A 112 7.28 -15.71 6.26
CA MET A 112 8.54 -14.97 6.15
C MET A 112 8.45 -13.90 5.05
N ARG A 113 7.82 -14.20 3.91
CA ARG A 113 7.56 -13.19 2.87
C ARG A 113 6.69 -12.05 3.39
N ALA A 114 5.63 -12.36 4.14
CA ALA A 114 4.75 -11.34 4.71
C ALA A 114 5.52 -10.45 5.70
N VAL A 115 6.36 -11.05 6.55
CA VAL A 115 7.25 -10.33 7.48
C VAL A 115 8.23 -9.43 6.72
N ARG A 116 8.95 -9.94 5.72
CA ARG A 116 9.92 -9.15 4.95
C ARG A 116 9.28 -8.07 4.09
N LYS A 117 8.05 -8.26 3.62
CA LYS A 117 7.25 -7.21 2.96
C LYS A 117 6.80 -6.11 3.91
N ALA A 118 6.65 -6.43 5.20
CA ALA A 118 6.25 -5.47 6.22
C ALA A 118 7.42 -4.65 6.77
N ILE A 119 8.66 -4.94 6.38
CA ILE A 119 9.84 -4.15 6.78
C ILE A 119 10.29 -3.30 5.60
N GLY A 120 10.15 -1.99 5.73
CA GLY A 120 10.60 -1.01 4.75
C GLY A 120 12.05 -0.62 4.97
N VAL A 121 12.72 -0.24 3.89
CA VAL A 121 14.07 0.33 3.88
C VAL A 121 14.02 1.58 3.01
N ARG A 122 14.33 2.72 3.62
CA ARG A 122 14.51 4.00 2.95
C ARG A 122 15.98 4.16 2.62
N LEU A 123 16.35 3.94 1.36
CA LEU A 123 17.71 4.12 0.86
C LEU A 123 17.87 5.57 0.38
N ARG A 124 18.99 6.20 0.74
CA ARG A 124 19.38 7.55 0.33
C ARG A 124 20.68 7.46 -0.45
N GLU A 125 20.62 7.82 -1.72
CA GLU A 125 21.76 7.75 -2.61
C GLU A 125 22.05 9.12 -3.22
N LYS A 126 23.26 9.62 -3.03
CA LYS A 126 23.71 10.86 -3.67
C LYS A 126 24.37 10.51 -4.99
N ARG A 127 23.79 11.01 -6.09
CA ARG A 127 24.29 10.74 -7.44
C ARG A 127 24.56 12.06 -8.15
N LYS A 128 25.63 12.09 -8.94
CA LYS A 128 25.94 13.21 -9.81
C LYS A 128 25.03 13.18 -11.02
N VAL A 129 24.41 14.32 -11.32
CA VAL A 129 23.47 14.45 -12.43
C VAL A 129 23.75 15.72 -13.21
N TYR A 130 23.49 15.66 -14.52
CA TYR A 130 23.45 16.81 -15.40
C TYR A 130 21.99 17.16 -15.65
N GLU A 131 21.57 18.35 -15.23
CA GLU A 131 20.18 18.79 -15.35
C GLU A 131 20.11 20.19 -15.96
N GLY A 132 19.31 20.33 -17.02
CA GLY A 132 19.15 21.59 -17.71
C GLY A 132 18.14 21.52 -18.84
N GLU A 133 17.76 22.68 -19.35
CA GLU A 133 17.05 22.79 -20.63
C GLU A 133 18.01 22.41 -21.76
N LEU A 134 17.59 21.48 -22.60
CA LEU A 134 18.31 21.11 -23.82
C LEU A 134 18.16 22.24 -24.84
N THR A 135 19.17 23.09 -24.99
CA THR A 135 19.15 24.23 -25.93
C THR A 135 19.80 23.91 -27.27
N HIS A 136 20.60 22.85 -27.33
CA HIS A 136 21.23 22.39 -28.56
C HIS A 136 21.32 20.88 -28.56
N PHE A 137 21.03 20.25 -29.70
CA PHE A 137 21.07 18.81 -29.90
C PHE A 137 21.46 18.52 -31.36
N GLU A 138 22.70 18.10 -31.58
CA GLU A 138 23.26 17.80 -32.89
C GLU A 138 23.72 16.34 -32.92
N LEU A 139 23.04 15.51 -33.71
CA LEU A 139 23.36 14.10 -33.87
C LEU A 139 24.49 13.90 -34.88
N LYS A 140 25.47 13.07 -34.56
CA LYS A 140 26.45 12.55 -35.52
C LYS A 140 26.08 11.12 -35.85
N THR A 141 25.77 10.85 -37.11
CA THR A 141 25.41 9.52 -37.61
C THR A 141 26.58 8.87 -38.34
N ALA A 142 26.64 7.54 -38.24
CA ALA A 142 27.53 6.69 -39.01
C ALA A 142 26.73 5.55 -39.67
N ARG A 143 27.25 4.97 -40.76
CA ARG A 143 26.59 3.85 -41.43
C ARG A 143 26.73 2.56 -40.61
N HIS A 144 25.65 1.78 -40.53
CA HIS A 144 25.65 0.52 -39.79
C HIS A 144 26.60 -0.51 -40.44
N PRO A 145 27.47 -1.20 -39.68
CA PRO A 145 28.49 -2.11 -40.22
C PRO A 145 27.93 -3.24 -41.09
N TYR A 146 26.69 -3.68 -40.82
CA TYR A 146 26.03 -4.79 -41.51
C TYR A 146 24.86 -4.37 -42.41
N ASN A 147 24.51 -3.07 -42.43
CA ASN A 147 23.43 -2.54 -43.28
C ASN A 147 23.79 -1.13 -43.77
N PRO A 148 24.39 -0.98 -44.96
CA PRO A 148 24.85 0.31 -45.47
C PRO A 148 23.75 1.36 -45.68
N TYR A 149 22.48 0.96 -45.68
CA TYR A 149 21.32 1.83 -45.84
C TYR A 149 20.74 2.31 -44.51
N GLN A 150 21.32 1.88 -43.38
CA GLN A 150 20.88 2.26 -42.04
C GLN A 150 21.93 3.16 -41.39
N GLU A 151 21.52 4.36 -41.02
CA GLU A 151 22.32 5.26 -40.19
C GLU A 151 22.05 4.99 -38.71
N VAL A 152 23.12 4.92 -37.92
CA VAL A 152 23.06 4.79 -36.46
C VAL A 152 23.71 6.00 -35.81
N ALA A 153 23.19 6.40 -34.65
CA ALA A 153 23.79 7.46 -33.85
C ALA A 153 25.17 6.99 -33.35
N GLU A 154 26.24 7.66 -33.79
CA GLU A 154 27.60 7.42 -33.31
C GLU A 154 27.85 8.23 -32.03
N SER A 155 27.46 9.50 -32.05
CA SER A 155 27.52 10.42 -30.90
C SER A 155 26.53 11.56 -31.08
N ALA A 156 26.32 12.39 -30.06
CA ALA A 156 25.63 13.67 -30.22
C ALA A 156 26.35 14.78 -29.44
N ARG A 157 26.31 16.00 -29.98
CA ARG A 157 26.71 17.20 -29.26
C ARG A 157 25.46 17.85 -28.67
N ILE A 158 25.42 17.96 -27.35
CA ILE A 158 24.27 18.54 -26.63
C ILE A 158 24.71 19.77 -25.85
N THR A 159 23.80 20.72 -25.64
CA THR A 159 24.01 21.83 -24.69
C THR A 159 22.87 21.87 -23.70
N LEU A 160 23.22 21.82 -22.42
CA LEU A 160 22.30 21.96 -21.30
C LEU A 160 22.44 23.36 -20.71
N THR A 161 21.31 24.03 -20.50
CA THR A 161 21.25 25.39 -19.98
C THR A 161 20.42 25.45 -18.71
N THR A 162 20.97 26.07 -17.68
CA THR A 162 20.30 26.40 -16.42
C THR A 162 20.08 27.91 -16.34
N THR A 163 19.58 28.42 -15.22
CA THR A 163 19.56 29.86 -14.95
C THR A 163 20.96 30.46 -14.72
N SER A 164 21.96 29.63 -14.44
CA SER A 164 23.28 30.09 -13.96
C SER A 164 24.38 29.87 -15.00
N GLU A 165 24.29 28.81 -15.79
CA GLU A 165 25.28 28.47 -16.81
C GLU A 165 24.70 27.68 -17.98
N SER A 166 25.44 27.66 -19.10
CA SER A 166 25.23 26.78 -20.25
C SER A 166 26.48 25.96 -20.48
N ARG A 167 26.33 24.64 -20.63
CA ARG A 167 27.47 23.73 -20.82
C ARG A 167 27.17 22.72 -21.93
N SER A 168 28.15 22.51 -22.81
CA SER A 168 28.05 21.56 -23.93
C SER A 168 28.78 20.26 -23.63
N PHE A 169 28.22 19.15 -24.07
CA PHE A 169 28.75 17.80 -23.87
C PHE A 169 28.71 17.01 -25.17
N THR A 170 29.66 16.08 -25.32
CA THR A 170 29.59 15.03 -26.34
C THR A 170 29.10 13.76 -25.67
N VAL A 171 27.94 13.26 -26.10
CA VAL A 171 27.32 12.04 -25.55
C VAL A 171 27.48 10.86 -26.51
N SER A 172 27.46 9.65 -25.95
CA SER A 172 27.59 8.42 -26.71
C SER A 172 26.38 8.17 -27.64
N GLY A 173 26.60 7.36 -28.68
CA GLY A 173 25.54 6.94 -29.59
C GLY A 173 24.34 6.26 -28.90
N ASN A 174 24.60 5.46 -27.86
CA ASN A 174 23.55 4.83 -27.05
C ASN A 174 22.71 5.86 -26.31
N LEU A 175 23.35 6.87 -25.70
CA LEU A 175 22.67 7.94 -24.99
C LEU A 175 21.83 8.78 -25.95
N ALA A 176 22.40 9.16 -27.10
CA ALA A 176 21.68 9.89 -28.14
C ALA A 176 20.48 9.11 -28.68
N SER A 177 20.64 7.80 -28.92
CA SER A 177 19.56 6.92 -29.37
C SER A 177 18.43 6.82 -28.35
N ASN A 178 18.76 6.73 -27.05
CA ASN A 178 17.77 6.75 -25.97
C ASN A 178 17.01 8.07 -25.91
N MET A 179 17.69 9.20 -26.10
CA MET A 179 17.04 10.51 -26.15
C MET A 179 16.06 10.60 -27.31
N LEU A 180 16.45 10.14 -28.50
CA LEU A 180 15.58 10.09 -29.67
C LEU A 180 14.38 9.16 -29.46
N ALA A 181 14.59 7.97 -28.89
CA ALA A 181 13.53 7.01 -28.61
C ALA A 181 12.50 7.52 -27.60
N GLN A 182 12.92 8.37 -26.64
CA GLN A 182 12.04 9.05 -25.70
C GLN A 182 11.38 10.32 -26.26
N GLY A 183 11.66 10.69 -27.51
CA GLY A 183 11.14 11.91 -28.13
C GLY A 183 11.69 13.21 -27.51
N ILE A 184 12.86 13.15 -26.86
CA ILE A 184 13.51 14.31 -26.27
C ILE A 184 13.98 15.25 -27.39
N ARG A 185 13.63 16.52 -27.27
CA ARG A 185 13.95 17.55 -28.26
C ARG A 185 14.42 18.85 -27.62
N VAL A 186 14.99 19.73 -28.44
CA VAL A 186 15.39 21.09 -27.99
C VAL A 186 14.19 21.80 -27.37
N GLY A 187 14.42 22.41 -26.21
CA GLY A 187 13.40 23.03 -25.36
C GLY A 187 12.85 22.14 -24.25
N ASP A 188 13.23 20.86 -24.17
CA ASP A 188 12.88 20.00 -23.05
C ASP A 188 13.88 20.17 -21.89
N VAL A 189 13.39 20.14 -20.66
CA VAL A 189 14.24 20.03 -19.47
C VAL A 189 14.48 18.56 -19.21
N ILE A 190 15.75 18.18 -19.16
CA ILE A 190 16.17 16.79 -18.98
C ILE A 190 17.14 16.66 -17.82
N GLN A 191 17.18 15.45 -17.27
CA GLN A 191 18.15 15.04 -16.26
C GLN A 191 18.88 13.80 -16.77
N ILE A 192 20.21 13.84 -16.73
CA ILE A 192 21.10 12.75 -17.14
C ILE A 192 21.89 12.30 -15.92
N ASP A 193 21.80 11.02 -15.59
CA ASP A 193 22.62 10.39 -14.56
C ASP A 193 24.07 10.24 -15.04
N ALA A 194 25.03 10.77 -14.27
CA ALA A 194 26.42 10.83 -14.72
C ALA A 194 27.10 9.46 -14.81
N GLU A 195 26.65 8.48 -14.03
CA GLU A 195 27.26 7.14 -13.97
C GLU A 195 26.61 6.17 -14.96
N THR A 196 25.28 6.15 -15.01
CA THR A 196 24.52 5.20 -15.83
C THR A 196 24.23 5.73 -17.24
N GLY A 197 24.36 7.05 -17.44
CA GLY A 197 23.95 7.70 -18.69
C GLY A 197 22.43 7.68 -18.92
N ARG A 198 21.63 7.34 -17.91
CA ARG A 198 20.17 7.31 -18.03
C ARG A 198 19.62 8.73 -18.16
N VAL A 199 18.73 8.94 -19.12
CA VAL A 199 18.05 10.24 -19.33
C VAL A 199 16.59 10.14 -18.92
N ILE A 200 16.12 11.19 -18.24
CA ILE A 200 14.73 11.40 -17.84
C ILE A 200 14.29 12.77 -18.38
N ARG A 201 13.19 12.82 -19.15
CA ARG A 201 12.51 14.06 -19.54
C ARG A 201 11.65 14.55 -18.38
N LEU A 202 11.96 15.72 -17.84
CA LEU A 202 11.20 16.34 -16.74
C LEU A 202 9.97 17.11 -17.26
N GLY A 203 10.03 17.61 -18.49
CA GLY A 203 8.94 18.36 -19.11
C GLY A 203 9.43 19.40 -20.13
N ARG A 204 8.50 20.18 -20.68
CA ARG A 204 8.80 21.26 -21.62
C ARG A 204 9.19 22.53 -20.89
N SER A 205 10.27 23.19 -21.30
CA SER A 205 10.69 24.48 -20.72
C SER A 205 9.67 25.59 -21.01
N GLU A 206 9.42 26.47 -20.03
CA GLU A 206 8.65 27.70 -20.20
C GLU A 206 9.10 28.56 -21.38
N ASN A 207 10.40 28.60 -21.67
CA ASN A 207 10.95 29.42 -22.76
C ASN A 207 10.68 28.82 -24.16
N ALA A 208 10.41 27.51 -24.22
CA ALA A 208 10.22 26.77 -25.46
C ALA A 208 8.79 26.21 -25.60
N ALA A 209 7.90 26.56 -24.66
CA ALA A 209 6.48 26.27 -24.73
C ALA A 209 5.80 27.33 -25.59
N GLU A 210 5.27 26.92 -26.74
CA GLU A 210 4.45 27.81 -27.58
C GLU A 210 3.10 28.06 -26.89
N ARG A 211 2.69 29.33 -26.82
CA ARG A 211 1.35 29.70 -26.37
C ARG A 211 0.39 29.58 -27.55
N TYR A 212 -0.16 28.40 -27.78
CA TYR A 212 -1.22 28.24 -28.78
C TYR A 212 -2.55 28.78 -28.25
N GLU A 213 -3.34 29.43 -29.11
CA GLU A 213 -4.70 29.88 -28.77
C GLU A 213 -5.69 28.71 -28.64
N ILE A 214 -5.40 27.59 -29.30
CA ILE A 214 -6.10 26.31 -29.17
C ILE A 214 -5.02 25.22 -29.12
N ALA A 215 -4.80 24.61 -27.94
CA ALA A 215 -3.79 23.58 -27.73
C ALA A 215 -4.45 22.27 -27.26
N ASP A 216 -4.05 21.14 -27.84
CA ASP A 216 -4.50 19.79 -27.45
C ASP A 216 -3.57 19.14 -26.39
N TYR A 217 -2.63 19.90 -25.79
CA TYR A 217 -1.66 19.35 -24.85
C TYR A 217 -1.72 19.97 -23.44
N THR A 218 -1.79 19.05 -22.49
CA THR A 218 -1.96 19.14 -21.03
C THR A 218 -0.65 19.25 -20.24
N GLU A 219 0.51 19.40 -20.90
CA GLU A 219 1.81 19.49 -20.21
C GLU A 219 2.03 20.93 -19.68
N LYS A 220 1.98 21.09 -18.34
CA LYS A 220 2.39 22.35 -17.68
C LYS A 220 3.87 22.62 -17.97
N PRO A 221 4.23 23.78 -18.54
CA PRO A 221 5.63 24.15 -18.73
C PRO A 221 6.35 24.20 -17.40
N ILE A 222 7.63 23.84 -17.42
CA ILE A 222 8.50 23.87 -16.24
C ILE A 222 9.62 24.91 -16.41
N PRO A 223 10.00 25.62 -15.35
CA PRO A 223 11.04 26.63 -15.42
C PRO A 223 12.41 25.99 -15.65
N ARG A 224 13.36 26.78 -16.16
CA ARG A 224 14.77 26.36 -16.22
C ARG A 224 15.27 25.97 -14.82
N PRO A 225 16.00 24.85 -14.69
CA PRO A 225 16.63 24.49 -13.43
C PRO A 225 17.57 25.58 -12.92
N ARG A 226 17.58 25.78 -11.60
CA ARG A 226 18.51 26.70 -10.94
C ARG A 226 19.85 26.02 -10.63
N GLY A 227 20.87 26.84 -10.36
CA GLY A 227 22.21 26.37 -10.02
C GLY A 227 23.01 25.91 -11.25
N PRO A 228 24.12 25.19 -11.06
CA PRO A 228 24.91 24.63 -12.15
C PRO A 228 24.19 23.49 -12.87
N VAL A 229 24.64 23.19 -14.09
CA VAL A 229 24.17 22.05 -14.91
C VAL A 229 24.56 20.75 -14.23
N GLU A 230 25.83 20.64 -13.81
CA GLU A 230 26.33 19.51 -13.05
C GLU A 230 26.07 19.75 -11.55
N LYS A 231 25.32 18.86 -10.92
CA LYS A 231 25.02 18.94 -9.49
C LYS A 231 24.81 17.56 -8.89
N GLU A 232 25.00 17.47 -7.58
CA GLU A 232 24.66 16.28 -6.80
C GLU A 232 23.20 16.34 -6.38
N LYS A 233 22.45 15.26 -6.64
CA LYS A 233 21.07 15.08 -6.19
C LYS A 233 20.99 13.86 -5.29
N GLU A 234 20.26 14.00 -4.19
CA GLU A 234 19.92 12.90 -3.31
C GLU A 234 18.63 12.24 -3.82
N PHE A 235 18.70 10.94 -4.05
CA PHE A 235 17.57 10.10 -4.42
C PHE A 235 17.16 9.28 -3.20
N VAL A 236 15.86 9.31 -2.91
CA VAL A 236 15.28 8.52 -1.82
C VAL A 236 14.46 7.39 -2.44
N TYR A 237 14.86 6.15 -2.20
CA TYR A 237 14.16 4.96 -2.64
C TYR A 237 13.49 4.28 -1.44
N LEU A 238 12.20 3.99 -1.57
CA LEU A 238 11.46 3.21 -0.59
C LEU A 238 11.25 1.81 -1.15
N VAL A 239 11.89 0.81 -0.53
CA VAL A 239 11.79 -0.61 -0.90
C VAL A 239 11.51 -1.44 0.34
N THR A 240 10.99 -2.65 0.21
CA THR A 240 10.88 -3.60 1.34
C THR A 240 12.07 -4.54 1.39
N LEU A 241 12.33 -5.20 2.53
CA LEU A 241 13.35 -6.25 2.60
C LEU A 241 13.07 -7.37 1.59
N HIS A 242 11.79 -7.69 1.37
CA HIS A 242 11.42 -8.67 0.35
C HIS A 242 11.75 -8.20 -1.07
N ASP A 243 11.58 -6.91 -1.38
CA ASP A 243 11.95 -6.37 -2.68
C ASP A 243 13.47 -6.50 -2.91
N LEU A 244 14.27 -6.25 -1.86
CA LEU A 244 15.73 -6.43 -1.90
C LEU A 244 16.12 -7.91 -2.06
N ASP A 245 15.46 -8.83 -1.34
CA ASP A 245 15.67 -10.27 -1.53
C ASP A 245 15.44 -10.70 -2.97
N MET A 246 14.35 -10.21 -3.56
CA MET A 246 13.98 -10.53 -4.94
C MET A 246 14.99 -9.97 -5.94
N MET A 247 15.57 -8.79 -5.64
CA MET A 247 16.63 -8.20 -6.46
C MET A 247 17.92 -9.01 -6.38
N GLU A 248 18.32 -9.41 -5.17
CA GLU A 248 19.55 -10.17 -4.93
C GLU A 248 19.46 -11.60 -5.51
N SER A 249 18.33 -12.29 -5.29
CA SER A 249 18.09 -13.65 -5.79
C SER A 249 18.14 -13.76 -7.32
N ARG A 250 17.82 -12.68 -8.05
CA ARG A 250 17.71 -12.69 -9.52
C ARG A 250 19.02 -12.37 -10.25
N GLY A 251 20.11 -12.03 -9.57
CA GLY A 251 21.34 -11.55 -10.24
C GLY A 251 21.07 -10.33 -11.14
N ARG A 252 21.96 -10.02 -12.12
CA ARG A 252 22.06 -8.81 -12.99
C ARG A 252 20.78 -8.30 -13.75
N GLY A 253 19.55 -8.60 -13.33
CA GLY A 253 18.29 -8.05 -13.86
C GLY A 253 17.83 -6.72 -13.22
N GLY A 254 18.49 -6.26 -12.15
CA GLY A 254 18.36 -4.92 -11.56
C GLY A 254 16.95 -4.47 -11.13
N PHE A 255 16.87 -3.23 -10.66
CA PHE A 255 15.67 -2.52 -10.19
C PHE A 255 14.50 -2.54 -11.22
N PHE A 256 14.81 -2.76 -12.50
CA PHE A 256 13.86 -2.74 -13.62
C PHE A 256 12.91 -3.95 -13.62
N THR A 257 13.37 -5.14 -13.25
CA THR A 257 12.52 -6.36 -13.29
C THR A 257 11.46 -6.37 -12.18
N LEU A 258 11.73 -5.67 -11.07
CA LEU A 258 10.77 -5.45 -9.98
C LEU A 258 9.61 -4.54 -10.43
N LEU A 259 9.88 -3.57 -11.30
CA LEU A 259 8.91 -2.59 -11.79
C LEU A 259 7.91 -3.18 -12.81
N PHE A 260 8.28 -4.22 -13.55
CA PHE A 260 7.50 -4.73 -14.69
C PHE A 260 6.94 -6.17 -14.51
N GLY A 261 6.88 -6.68 -13.27
CA GLY A 261 6.06 -7.85 -12.96
C GLY A 261 6.54 -9.18 -13.55
N GLY A 262 7.84 -9.46 -13.49
CA GLY A 262 8.33 -10.83 -13.76
C GLY A 262 7.81 -11.81 -12.72
N VAL A 263 7.16 -12.90 -13.16
CA VAL A 263 6.62 -13.96 -12.29
C VAL A 263 7.72 -14.52 -11.39
N ALA A 264 7.55 -14.39 -10.08
CA ALA A 264 8.44 -14.94 -9.07
C ALA A 264 7.86 -16.28 -8.58
N GLY A 265 8.30 -17.38 -9.18
CA GLY A 265 7.98 -18.73 -8.72
C GLY A 265 9.21 -19.40 -8.10
N GLY A 266 9.42 -19.25 -6.79
CA GLY A 266 10.48 -19.95 -6.06
C GLY A 266 10.68 -19.44 -4.64
N GLU A 267 11.04 -20.32 -3.70
CA GLU A 267 11.45 -19.98 -2.32
C GLU A 267 12.76 -19.19 -2.34
N ILE A 268 12.89 -18.15 -1.50
CA ILE A 268 14.15 -17.41 -1.35
C ILE A 268 14.97 -18.10 -0.27
N ASP A 269 16.19 -18.49 -0.61
CA ASP A 269 17.09 -19.16 0.32
C ASP A 269 17.56 -18.24 1.47
N SER A 270 17.98 -18.86 2.57
CA SER A 270 18.42 -18.13 3.77
C SER A 270 19.73 -17.38 3.59
N GLU A 271 20.62 -17.81 2.68
CA GLU A 271 21.89 -17.14 2.43
C GLU A 271 21.66 -15.80 1.73
N THR A 272 20.76 -15.77 0.73
CA THR A 272 20.32 -14.53 0.07
C THR A 272 19.73 -13.54 1.07
N ARG A 273 18.84 -13.99 1.96
CA ARG A 273 18.25 -13.13 3.01
C ARG A 273 19.33 -12.57 3.94
N ARG A 274 20.28 -13.40 4.34
CA ARG A 274 21.40 -12.97 5.19
C ARG A 274 22.28 -11.93 4.51
N ARG A 275 22.60 -12.10 3.22
CA ARG A 275 23.34 -11.09 2.45
C ARG A 275 22.58 -9.77 2.39
N VAL A 276 21.27 -9.80 2.17
CA VAL A 276 20.43 -8.60 2.17
C VAL A 276 20.39 -7.94 3.54
N ASP A 277 20.28 -8.72 4.62
CA ASP A 277 20.27 -8.19 5.99
C ASP A 277 21.61 -7.53 6.34
N GLU A 278 22.73 -8.14 5.94
CA GLU A 278 24.08 -7.58 6.08
C GLU A 278 24.25 -6.29 5.26
N TYR A 279 23.79 -6.28 4.00
CA TYR A 279 23.77 -5.09 3.14
C TYR A 279 22.97 -3.94 3.75
N VAL A 280 21.74 -4.20 4.23
CA VAL A 280 20.90 -3.17 4.84
C VAL A 280 21.54 -2.63 6.11
N LYS A 281 22.14 -3.51 6.94
CA LYS A 281 22.84 -3.12 8.16
C LYS A 281 24.01 -2.18 7.86
N GLU A 282 24.86 -2.52 6.90
CA GLU A 282 25.98 -1.66 6.46
C GLU A 282 25.48 -0.27 6.04
N ARG A 283 24.43 -0.21 5.22
CA ARG A 283 23.84 1.07 4.78
C ARG A 283 23.27 1.91 5.92
N VAL A 284 22.67 1.27 6.92
CA VAL A 284 22.17 1.95 8.12
C VAL A 284 23.32 2.51 8.95
N GLU A 285 24.41 1.74 9.11
CA GLU A 285 25.63 2.18 9.80
C GLU A 285 26.33 3.34 9.08
N GLU A 286 26.31 3.34 7.74
CA GLU A 286 26.78 4.45 6.90
C GLU A 286 25.87 5.70 6.93
N GLY A 287 24.65 5.59 7.46
CA GLY A 287 23.64 6.65 7.42
C GLY A 287 23.02 6.88 6.04
N THR A 288 23.21 5.94 5.11
CA THR A 288 22.64 5.95 3.75
C THR A 288 21.35 5.13 3.66
N ALA A 289 20.92 4.48 4.75
CA ALA A 289 19.63 3.83 4.86
C ALA A 289 18.95 4.02 6.22
N GLU A 290 17.64 3.88 6.23
CA GLU A 290 16.82 3.88 7.45
C GLU A 290 15.79 2.75 7.35
N ILE A 291 15.70 1.92 8.40
CA ILE A 291 14.69 0.86 8.48
C ILE A 291 13.39 1.46 8.98
N ILE A 292 12.30 1.16 8.26
CA ILE A 292 10.94 1.58 8.59
C ILE A 292 10.17 0.33 9.02
N PRO A 293 9.93 0.13 10.32
CA PRO A 293 9.08 -0.96 10.79
C PRO A 293 7.65 -0.71 10.31
N GLY A 294 7.16 -1.54 9.39
CA GLY A 294 5.78 -1.52 8.95
C GLY A 294 4.87 -2.34 9.84
N VAL A 295 3.65 -2.53 9.36
CA VAL A 295 2.59 -3.26 10.06
C VAL A 295 2.24 -4.51 9.27
N LEU A 296 2.34 -5.67 9.93
CA LEU A 296 1.84 -6.95 9.44
C LEU A 296 0.51 -7.25 10.12
N PHE A 297 -0.58 -7.08 9.38
CA PHE A 297 -1.93 -7.40 9.83
C PHE A 297 -2.31 -8.84 9.44
N ILE A 298 -2.56 -9.69 10.43
CA ILE A 298 -2.98 -11.08 10.24
C ILE A 298 -4.44 -11.23 10.66
N ASP A 299 -5.32 -11.43 9.67
CA ASP A 299 -6.76 -11.57 9.90
C ASP A 299 -7.15 -13.03 10.17
N ASP A 300 -8.23 -13.22 10.93
CA ASP A 300 -8.75 -14.52 11.37
C ASP A 300 -7.69 -15.45 11.98
N VAL A 301 -6.87 -14.91 12.90
CA VAL A 301 -5.72 -15.59 13.53
C VAL A 301 -6.01 -17.00 14.08
N SER A 302 -7.25 -17.27 14.50
CA SER A 302 -7.71 -18.60 14.93
C SER A 302 -7.56 -19.72 13.88
N MET A 303 -7.29 -19.36 12.62
CA MET A 303 -7.05 -20.30 11.53
C MET A 303 -5.60 -20.75 11.43
N LEU A 304 -4.67 -20.07 12.11
CA LEU A 304 -3.27 -20.48 12.22
C LEU A 304 -3.14 -21.74 13.10
N ASP A 305 -2.12 -22.53 12.82
CA ASP A 305 -1.72 -23.67 13.64
C ASP A 305 -0.54 -23.36 14.55
N ILE A 306 -0.26 -24.31 15.46
CA ILE A 306 0.82 -24.18 16.45
C ILE A 306 2.21 -23.95 15.84
N GLU A 307 2.47 -24.49 14.65
CA GLU A 307 3.73 -24.28 13.93
C GLU A 307 3.88 -22.83 13.46
N ALA A 308 2.80 -22.26 12.90
CA ALA A 308 2.76 -20.86 12.50
C ALA A 308 2.90 -19.91 13.70
N PHE A 309 2.25 -20.22 14.83
CA PHE A 309 2.41 -19.44 16.06
C PHE A 309 3.84 -19.48 16.59
N SER A 310 4.46 -20.66 16.63
CA SER A 310 5.85 -20.82 17.04
C SER A 310 6.81 -20.00 16.16
N PHE A 311 6.61 -20.03 14.84
CA PHE A 311 7.37 -19.20 13.91
C PHE A 311 7.19 -17.69 14.21
N LEU A 312 5.96 -17.23 14.41
CA LEU A 312 5.67 -15.83 14.69
C LEU A 312 6.23 -15.37 16.04
N SER A 313 6.25 -16.24 17.05
CA SER A 313 6.90 -15.96 18.35
C SER A 313 8.39 -15.67 18.17
N THR A 314 9.09 -16.47 17.36
CA THR A 314 10.51 -16.22 17.01
C THR A 314 10.68 -14.90 16.26
N VAL A 315 9.76 -14.57 15.34
CA VAL A 315 9.79 -13.28 14.63
C VAL A 315 9.65 -12.11 15.59
N LEU A 316 8.77 -12.20 16.60
CA LEU A 316 8.56 -11.13 17.58
C LEU A 316 9.79 -10.86 18.46
N GLU A 317 10.71 -11.81 18.56
CA GLU A 317 11.97 -11.66 19.30
C GLU A 317 13.08 -11.00 18.48
N SER A 318 12.89 -10.89 17.16
CA SER A 318 13.84 -10.21 16.27
C SER A 318 13.86 -8.70 16.51
N GLU A 319 15.06 -8.09 16.48
CA GLU A 319 15.23 -6.63 16.58
C GLU A 319 14.55 -5.88 15.43
N LEU A 320 14.46 -6.51 14.25
CA LEU A 320 13.88 -5.92 13.04
C LEU A 320 12.41 -6.35 12.82
N ALA A 321 11.74 -6.86 13.86
CA ALA A 321 10.37 -7.33 13.75
C ALA A 321 9.43 -6.18 13.33
N PRO A 322 8.54 -6.40 12.33
CA PRO A 322 7.47 -5.45 12.05
C PRO A 322 6.46 -5.46 13.20
N ILE A 323 5.59 -4.44 13.25
CA ILE A 323 4.48 -4.41 14.20
C ILE A 323 3.45 -5.45 13.75
N ILE A 324 3.32 -6.53 14.51
CA ILE A 324 2.34 -7.58 14.20
C ILE A 324 1.01 -7.26 14.88
N VAL A 325 -0.05 -7.21 14.07
CA VAL A 325 -1.42 -6.96 14.51
C VAL A 325 -2.27 -8.16 14.13
N PHE A 326 -2.67 -8.94 15.11
CA PHE A 326 -3.61 -10.04 14.95
C PHE A 326 -5.04 -9.53 15.01
N ALA A 327 -5.95 -10.13 14.24
CA ALA A 327 -7.38 -9.94 14.39
C ALA A 327 -8.09 -11.28 14.59
N THR A 328 -9.07 -11.27 15.48
CA THR A 328 -9.91 -12.44 15.75
C THR A 328 -11.38 -12.04 15.91
N ASN A 329 -12.24 -12.91 15.39
CA ASN A 329 -13.69 -12.87 15.58
C ASN A 329 -14.17 -13.97 16.53
N ARG A 330 -13.26 -14.81 17.04
CA ARG A 330 -13.59 -16.00 17.85
C ARG A 330 -13.26 -15.78 19.32
N GLY A 331 -14.13 -16.29 20.19
CA GLY A 331 -13.90 -16.43 21.63
C GLY A 331 -13.00 -17.63 21.91
N ILE A 332 -13.45 -18.56 22.75
CA ILE A 332 -12.71 -19.80 23.01
C ILE A 332 -12.85 -20.74 21.82
N THR A 333 -11.72 -21.26 21.32
CA THR A 333 -11.69 -22.25 20.24
C THR A 333 -10.41 -23.07 20.34
N ARG A 334 -10.43 -24.25 19.71
CA ARG A 334 -9.26 -25.13 19.63
C ARG A 334 -8.10 -24.48 18.88
N VAL A 335 -6.89 -24.57 19.43
CA VAL A 335 -5.64 -24.22 18.74
C VAL A 335 -5.33 -25.30 17.71
N ARG A 336 -5.30 -24.93 16.43
CA ARG A 336 -5.12 -25.89 15.33
C ARG A 336 -3.78 -26.63 15.44
N GLY A 337 -3.81 -27.93 15.17
CA GLY A 337 -2.66 -28.82 15.34
C GLY A 337 -2.47 -29.35 16.77
N THR A 338 -3.32 -28.96 17.73
CA THR A 338 -3.29 -29.46 19.12
C THR A 338 -4.71 -29.83 19.57
N ASP A 339 -4.89 -30.49 20.70
CA ASP A 339 -6.21 -30.71 21.33
C ASP A 339 -6.61 -29.62 22.35
N LEU A 340 -5.80 -28.56 22.48
CA LEU A 340 -5.99 -27.50 23.48
C LEU A 340 -7.03 -26.49 23.02
N GLU A 341 -8.02 -26.19 23.86
CA GLU A 341 -8.88 -25.03 23.72
C GLU A 341 -8.27 -23.83 24.43
N ALA A 342 -8.23 -22.69 23.73
CA ALA A 342 -7.66 -21.47 24.26
C ALA A 342 -8.46 -20.25 23.79
N PRO A 343 -8.38 -19.12 24.52
CA PRO A 343 -8.92 -17.86 24.03
C PRO A 343 -8.38 -17.54 22.63
N HIS A 344 -9.29 -17.17 21.73
CA HIS A 344 -9.00 -16.77 20.36
C HIS A 344 -8.33 -17.84 19.48
N GLY A 345 -8.19 -19.08 19.97
CA GLY A 345 -7.46 -20.15 19.28
C GLY A 345 -5.96 -19.92 19.23
N MET A 346 -5.42 -19.19 20.21
CA MET A 346 -3.99 -18.86 20.28
C MET A 346 -3.33 -19.54 21.50
N PRO A 347 -2.04 -19.92 21.40
CA PRO A 347 -1.27 -20.38 22.56
C PRO A 347 -1.21 -19.33 23.67
N LEU A 348 -1.33 -19.77 24.93
CA LEU A 348 -1.39 -18.87 26.10
C LEU A 348 -0.11 -18.06 26.27
N ASP A 349 1.05 -18.66 25.99
CA ASP A 349 2.37 -18.03 26.04
C ASP A 349 2.50 -16.87 25.05
N LEU A 350 1.88 -16.99 23.87
CA LEU A 350 1.82 -15.88 22.91
C LEU A 350 0.82 -14.82 23.36
N LEU A 351 -0.35 -15.22 23.86
CA LEU A 351 -1.39 -14.30 24.35
C LEU A 351 -0.87 -13.38 25.45
N ASP A 352 -0.05 -13.88 26.37
CA ASP A 352 0.56 -13.10 27.45
C ASP A 352 1.49 -11.98 26.96
N ARG A 353 1.96 -12.07 25.69
CA ARG A 353 2.79 -11.05 25.03
C ARG A 353 1.98 -10.04 24.23
N LEU A 354 0.65 -10.20 24.12
CA LEU A 354 -0.21 -9.35 23.29
C LEU A 354 -0.82 -8.20 24.09
N LEU A 355 -0.88 -7.04 23.47
CA LEU A 355 -1.76 -5.95 23.88
C LEU A 355 -3.12 -6.15 23.21
N ILE A 356 -4.12 -6.55 23.99
CA ILE A 356 -5.45 -6.84 23.49
C ILE A 356 -6.28 -5.55 23.46
N ILE A 357 -6.79 -5.19 22.29
CA ILE A 357 -7.78 -4.12 22.09
C ILE A 357 -9.10 -4.78 21.70
N ASN A 358 -10.12 -4.56 22.53
CA ASN A 358 -11.47 -5.03 22.25
C ASN A 358 -12.24 -4.02 21.39
N THR A 359 -12.97 -4.52 20.39
CA THR A 359 -13.91 -3.74 19.59
C THR A 359 -15.35 -4.11 19.93
N GLU A 360 -16.22 -3.12 19.91
CA GLU A 360 -17.63 -3.27 20.32
C GLU A 360 -18.58 -3.17 19.13
N MET A 361 -19.84 -3.59 19.32
CA MET A 361 -20.88 -3.36 18.33
C MET A 361 -21.19 -1.86 18.23
N TYR A 362 -21.36 -1.36 17.00
CA TYR A 362 -21.70 0.04 16.78
C TYR A 362 -23.12 0.36 17.28
N SER A 363 -23.27 1.54 17.86
CA SER A 363 -24.55 2.16 18.16
C SER A 363 -25.29 2.56 16.87
N ARG A 364 -26.61 2.80 16.97
CA ARG A 364 -27.42 3.25 15.82
C ARG A 364 -26.88 4.54 15.19
N ASP A 365 -26.42 5.49 16.01
CA ASP A 365 -25.91 6.76 15.52
C ASP A 365 -24.59 6.60 14.78
N GLU A 366 -23.69 5.74 15.27
CA GLU A 366 -22.46 5.38 14.57
C GLU A 366 -22.75 4.64 13.25
N ILE A 367 -23.70 3.68 13.25
CA ILE A 367 -24.13 2.98 12.04
C ILE A 367 -24.63 3.98 10.99
N ARG A 368 -25.45 4.96 11.40
CA ARG A 368 -25.98 6.00 10.51
C ARG A 368 -24.86 6.81 9.87
N GLU A 369 -23.90 7.29 10.65
CA GLU A 369 -22.78 8.06 10.12
C GLU A 369 -21.88 7.23 9.21
N ILE A 370 -21.63 5.95 9.55
CA ILE A 370 -20.88 5.05 8.67
C ILE A 370 -21.60 4.85 7.34
N LEU A 371 -22.92 4.59 7.35
CA LEU A 371 -23.70 4.41 6.12
C LEU A 371 -23.70 5.67 5.25
N LYS A 372 -23.77 6.87 5.84
CA LYS A 372 -23.64 8.13 5.09
C LYS A 372 -22.28 8.28 4.42
N ILE A 373 -21.19 7.95 5.12
CA ILE A 373 -19.83 8.00 4.57
C ILE A 373 -19.70 7.00 3.41
N ARG A 374 -20.17 5.77 3.59
CA ARG A 374 -20.12 4.72 2.56
C ARG A 374 -20.97 5.05 1.33
N ALA A 375 -22.18 5.53 1.54
CA ALA A 375 -23.04 5.97 0.44
C ALA A 375 -22.36 7.08 -0.39
N ARG A 376 -21.69 8.04 0.26
CA ARG A 376 -20.93 9.08 -0.44
C ARG A 376 -19.73 8.52 -1.21
N GLU A 377 -18.99 7.59 -0.64
CA GLU A 377 -17.84 6.93 -1.30
C GLU A 377 -18.25 6.13 -2.53
N GLU A 378 -19.38 5.44 -2.45
CA GLU A 378 -19.95 4.64 -3.55
C GLU A 378 -20.75 5.49 -4.55
N GLY A 379 -20.96 6.78 -4.29
CA GLY A 379 -21.76 7.67 -5.14
C GLY A 379 -23.27 7.37 -5.09
N VAL A 380 -23.75 6.72 -4.03
CA VAL A 380 -25.15 6.35 -3.83
C VAL A 380 -25.91 7.47 -3.11
N SER A 381 -26.94 8.01 -3.77
CA SER A 381 -27.83 9.02 -3.17
C SER A 381 -29.00 8.34 -2.45
N LEU A 382 -29.06 8.48 -1.12
CA LEU A 382 -30.11 7.92 -0.28
C LEU A 382 -31.17 8.98 0.08
N SER A 383 -32.42 8.55 0.20
CA SER A 383 -33.46 9.28 0.96
C SER A 383 -33.29 9.08 2.46
N ASP A 384 -33.83 9.99 3.27
CA ASP A 384 -33.68 9.94 4.74
C ASP A 384 -34.37 8.70 5.32
N ASP A 385 -35.51 8.32 4.75
CA ASP A 385 -36.27 7.11 5.04
C ASP A 385 -35.55 5.82 4.61
N ALA A 386 -34.87 5.82 3.46
CA ALA A 386 -34.00 4.70 3.07
C ALA A 386 -32.81 4.54 4.02
N LEU A 387 -32.17 5.64 4.40
CA LEU A 387 -31.06 5.64 5.34
C LEU A 387 -31.50 5.11 6.71
N GLU A 388 -32.62 5.57 7.23
CA GLU A 388 -33.10 5.13 8.54
C GLU A 388 -33.46 3.63 8.55
N TYR A 389 -34.05 3.13 7.46
CA TYR A 389 -34.30 1.69 7.31
C TYR A 389 -33.00 0.88 7.19
N LEU A 390 -31.98 1.38 6.48
CA LEU A 390 -30.65 0.74 6.47
C LEU A 390 -29.99 0.73 7.85
N VAL A 391 -30.19 1.76 8.67
CA VAL A 391 -29.74 1.80 10.07
C VAL A 391 -30.43 0.72 10.90
N ASP A 392 -31.75 0.54 10.73
CA ASP A 392 -32.51 -0.55 11.36
C ASP A 392 -31.96 -1.93 10.97
N VAL A 393 -31.69 -2.13 9.68
CA VAL A 393 -31.08 -3.36 9.16
C VAL A 393 -29.68 -3.56 9.75
N GLY A 394 -28.86 -2.51 9.81
CA GLY A 394 -27.51 -2.57 10.38
C GLY A 394 -27.49 -2.93 11.85
N ALA A 395 -28.41 -2.36 12.64
CA ALA A 395 -28.53 -2.58 14.07
C ALA A 395 -29.14 -3.95 14.41
N SER A 396 -30.13 -4.42 13.64
CA SER A 396 -30.79 -5.71 13.87
C SER A 396 -30.05 -6.91 13.28
N LYS A 397 -29.27 -6.70 12.21
CA LYS A 397 -28.52 -7.75 11.50
C LYS A 397 -27.02 -7.53 11.66
N SER A 398 -26.42 -6.77 10.76
CA SER A 398 -25.01 -6.37 10.85
C SER A 398 -24.73 -5.16 9.97
N LEU A 399 -23.78 -4.32 10.40
CA LEU A 399 -23.30 -3.20 9.59
C LEU A 399 -22.77 -3.65 8.23
N ARG A 400 -22.05 -4.78 8.18
CA ARG A 400 -21.50 -5.34 6.92
C ARG A 400 -22.62 -5.61 5.91
N TYR A 401 -23.70 -6.25 6.37
CA TYR A 401 -24.85 -6.54 5.53
C TYR A 401 -25.52 -5.24 5.07
N ALA A 402 -25.78 -4.28 5.96
CA ALA A 402 -26.37 -3.00 5.59
C ALA A 402 -25.55 -2.23 4.53
N VAL A 403 -24.22 -2.21 4.67
CA VAL A 403 -23.32 -1.58 3.67
C VAL A 403 -23.38 -2.32 2.34
N GLN A 404 -23.38 -3.66 2.34
CA GLN A 404 -23.48 -4.46 1.11
C GLN A 404 -24.79 -4.23 0.33
N LEU A 405 -25.86 -3.75 0.99
CA LEU A 405 -27.13 -3.46 0.35
C LEU A 405 -27.16 -2.10 -0.37
N LEU A 406 -26.19 -1.21 -0.13
CA LEU A 406 -26.15 0.13 -0.75
C LEU A 406 -26.13 0.05 -2.28
N THR A 407 -25.16 -0.67 -2.84
CA THR A 407 -25.02 -0.81 -4.29
C THR A 407 -26.22 -1.52 -4.94
N PRO A 408 -26.70 -2.68 -4.44
CA PRO A 408 -27.91 -3.31 -4.99
C PRO A 408 -29.17 -2.43 -4.90
N ALA A 409 -29.35 -1.68 -3.80
CA ALA A 409 -30.49 -0.77 -3.66
C ALA A 409 -30.41 0.40 -4.66
N TYR A 410 -29.19 0.87 -4.95
CA TYR A 410 -28.95 1.86 -6.00
C TYR A 410 -29.29 1.33 -7.39
N GLU A 411 -28.82 0.13 -7.75
CA GLU A 411 -29.16 -0.48 -9.04
C GLU A 411 -30.67 -0.73 -9.18
N LYS A 412 -31.35 -1.12 -8.10
CA LYS A 412 -32.81 -1.25 -8.07
C LYS A 412 -33.52 0.07 -8.37
N ALA A 413 -33.10 1.16 -7.73
CA ALA A 413 -33.65 2.49 -8.01
C ALA A 413 -33.43 2.90 -9.49
N ARG A 414 -32.25 2.61 -10.04
CA ARG A 414 -31.92 2.94 -11.44
C ARG A 414 -32.74 2.14 -12.45
N ILE A 415 -33.03 0.87 -12.17
CA ILE A 415 -33.94 0.05 -12.99
C ILE A 415 -35.33 0.69 -13.08
N GLU A 416 -35.76 1.39 -12.03
CA GLU A 416 -37.03 2.13 -11.99
C GLU A 416 -36.90 3.58 -12.50
N GLY A 417 -35.76 3.94 -13.09
CA GLY A 417 -35.51 5.27 -13.65
C GLY A 417 -35.24 6.37 -12.62
N ARG A 418 -34.86 6.00 -11.39
CA ARG A 418 -34.54 6.94 -10.30
C ARG A 418 -33.05 6.87 -9.92
N ASP A 419 -32.45 8.03 -9.67
CA ASP A 419 -31.07 8.14 -9.19
C ASP A 419 -30.98 8.28 -7.65
N LYS A 420 -32.12 8.30 -6.96
CA LYS A 420 -32.21 8.38 -5.50
C LYS A 420 -32.90 7.14 -4.95
N VAL A 421 -32.22 6.46 -4.02
CA VAL A 421 -32.69 5.25 -3.35
C VAL A 421 -33.78 5.60 -2.35
N SER A 422 -34.94 4.97 -2.50
CA SER A 422 -36.08 5.05 -1.61
C SER A 422 -36.08 3.92 -0.59
N ARG A 423 -36.89 4.03 0.46
CA ARG A 423 -37.09 2.93 1.41
C ARG A 423 -37.57 1.64 0.75
N GLU A 424 -38.48 1.75 -0.23
CA GLU A 424 -39.03 0.60 -0.95
C GLU A 424 -37.93 -0.18 -1.70
N ASP A 425 -36.95 0.51 -2.29
CA ASP A 425 -35.81 -0.15 -2.94
C ASP A 425 -35.02 -1.00 -1.95
N VAL A 426 -34.75 -0.46 -0.76
CA VAL A 426 -34.02 -1.18 0.29
C VAL A 426 -34.83 -2.36 0.80
N GLU A 427 -36.13 -2.20 1.04
CA GLU A 427 -37.03 -3.30 1.45
C GLU A 427 -37.05 -4.43 0.42
N ASN A 428 -37.14 -4.08 -0.87
CA ASN A 428 -37.06 -5.04 -1.97
C ASN A 428 -35.74 -5.82 -1.93
N VAL A 429 -34.61 -5.13 -1.81
CA VAL A 429 -33.28 -5.77 -1.79
C VAL A 429 -33.09 -6.62 -0.53
N VAL A 430 -33.54 -6.17 0.63
CA VAL A 430 -33.51 -6.97 1.87
C VAL A 430 -34.31 -8.27 1.71
N ASN A 431 -35.45 -8.24 1.01
CA ASN A 431 -36.23 -9.45 0.73
C ASN A 431 -35.49 -10.42 -0.21
N LEU A 432 -34.73 -9.91 -1.18
CA LEU A 432 -34.00 -10.73 -2.15
C LEU A 432 -32.69 -11.33 -1.60
N PHE A 433 -31.90 -10.56 -0.85
CA PHE A 433 -30.56 -10.96 -0.43
C PHE A 433 -30.53 -11.32 1.05
N SER A 434 -30.16 -12.57 1.39
CA SER A 434 -30.19 -13.05 2.78
C SER A 434 -28.99 -12.56 3.61
N ASP A 435 -29.27 -12.12 4.83
CA ASP A 435 -28.24 -12.02 5.86
C ASP A 435 -27.80 -13.44 6.30
N VAL A 436 -26.66 -13.53 6.98
CA VAL A 436 -26.06 -14.83 7.37
C VAL A 436 -27.02 -15.67 8.21
N ALA A 437 -27.74 -15.08 9.16
CA ALA A 437 -28.65 -15.83 10.03
C ALA A 437 -29.85 -16.37 9.23
N ARG A 438 -30.43 -15.54 8.34
CA ARG A 438 -31.52 -15.98 7.44
C ARG A 438 -31.06 -17.09 6.50
N SER A 439 -29.83 -17.00 5.99
CA SER A 439 -29.24 -18.05 5.15
C SER A 439 -29.03 -19.36 5.91
N ILE A 440 -28.56 -19.30 7.15
CA ILE A 440 -28.38 -20.49 8.00
C ILE A 440 -29.73 -21.16 8.29
N GLU A 441 -30.76 -20.37 8.61
CA GLU A 441 -32.12 -20.90 8.84
C GLU A 441 -32.68 -21.58 7.58
N TYR A 442 -32.48 -20.98 6.41
CA TYR A 442 -32.86 -21.58 5.13
C TYR A 442 -32.16 -22.92 4.91
N VAL A 443 -30.83 -22.99 5.07
CA VAL A 443 -30.08 -24.23 4.91
C VAL A 443 -30.55 -25.31 5.88
N LYS A 444 -30.77 -24.97 7.16
CA LYS A 444 -31.32 -25.91 8.16
C LYS A 444 -32.69 -26.46 7.77
N ARG A 445 -33.56 -25.61 7.22
CA ARG A 445 -34.90 -26.02 6.78
C ARG A 445 -34.86 -27.02 5.63
N TYR A 446 -33.86 -26.91 4.75
CA TYR A 446 -33.70 -27.75 3.57
C TYR A 446 -32.54 -28.75 3.68
N GLU A 447 -32.03 -29.00 4.89
CA GLU A 447 -30.85 -29.84 5.12
C GLU A 447 -31.02 -31.24 4.54
N GLU A 448 -32.23 -31.82 4.61
CA GLU A 448 -32.54 -33.15 4.05
C GLU A 448 -32.53 -33.18 2.51
N TYR A 449 -32.72 -32.03 1.86
CA TYR A 449 -32.73 -31.90 0.40
C TYR A 449 -31.38 -31.39 -0.16
N MET A 450 -30.54 -30.80 0.69
CA MET A 450 -29.21 -30.35 0.32
C MET A 450 -28.22 -31.51 0.48
N MET A 451 -27.48 -31.84 -0.59
CA MET A 451 -26.46 -32.89 -0.52
C MET A 451 -25.36 -32.50 0.48
N ARG A 452 -24.95 -33.47 1.31
CA ARG A 452 -23.88 -33.32 2.32
C ARG A 452 -22.51 -33.09 1.71
#